data_AF-A0A952GWP6-F1
#
_entry.id   AF-A0A952GWP6-F1
#
_cell.length_a   1.000
_cell.length_b   1.000
_cell.length_c   1.000
_cell.angle_alpha   90.00
_cell.angle_beta   90.00
_cell.angle_gamma   90.00
#
_symmetry.space_group_name_H-M   'P 1'
#
loop_
_entity.id
_entity.type
_entity.pdbx_description
1 polymer ?
#
loop_
_entity_poly.entity_id
_entity_poly.type
_entity_poly.pdbx_seq_one_letter_code
_entity_poly.pdbx_strand_id
1 'polypeptide(L)'
;MRFLQPLLLAAIVAAMPAAHADILFDNLAASRDGSDPLLSYGPLADSFRTGAQAGLVLTRVTALLKNDSADVIGDLRVSLRADGASGPGAVLASLGSLSSAAVSTSDFAAYTFAPSTRITLAADTTYWIAIEAVGPNAIEWSWSGDLSGTGVAGGANYNGLFGVSANTAASPYQLSVAVQAVPEPASLALMLGGLGLVAAARRRR
;
A
#
# COMPACT_ATOMS: atom_id res chain seq x y z
N MET A 1 -52.96 -42.53 -16.24
CA MET A 1 -51.94 -42.99 -15.26
C MET A 1 -50.88 -41.92 -15.13
N ARG A 2 -50.33 -41.79 -13.91
CA ARG A 2 -49.62 -40.64 -13.33
C ARG A 2 -48.35 -40.19 -14.08
N PHE A 3 -48.14 -38.87 -14.04
CA PHE A 3 -46.95 -38.12 -14.43
C PHE A 3 -45.69 -38.56 -13.66
N LEU A 4 -44.52 -38.55 -14.33
CA LEU A 4 -43.22 -38.41 -13.67
C LEU A 4 -42.34 -37.45 -14.48
N GLN A 5 -42.14 -36.24 -13.93
CA GLN A 5 -41.06 -35.31 -14.30
C GLN A 5 -39.79 -35.69 -13.51
N PRO A 6 -38.60 -35.77 -14.13
CA PRO A 6 -37.35 -35.82 -13.38
C PRO A 6 -36.94 -34.40 -12.95
N LEU A 7 -36.74 -34.26 -11.64
CA LEU A 7 -36.10 -33.13 -10.97
C LEU A 7 -34.72 -32.87 -11.59
N LEU A 8 -34.47 -31.67 -12.09
CA LEU A 8 -33.13 -31.20 -12.44
C LEU A 8 -32.55 -30.46 -11.22
N LEU A 9 -31.60 -31.09 -10.53
CA LEU A 9 -30.85 -30.50 -9.42
C LEU A 9 -29.71 -29.66 -10.03
N ALA A 10 -29.86 -28.33 -10.08
CA ALA A 10 -28.79 -27.44 -10.53
C ALA A 10 -27.93 -27.03 -9.32
N ALA A 11 -26.74 -27.62 -9.18
CA ALA A 11 -25.73 -27.18 -8.21
C ALA A 11 -25.02 -25.93 -8.74
N ILE A 12 -25.36 -24.76 -8.20
CA ILE A 12 -24.60 -23.52 -8.46
C ILE A 12 -23.41 -23.51 -7.51
N VAL A 13 -22.23 -23.88 -8.01
CA VAL A 13 -20.96 -23.62 -7.32
C VAL A 13 -20.68 -22.13 -7.49
N ALA A 14 -20.98 -21.34 -6.46
CA ALA A 14 -20.56 -19.94 -6.41
C ALA A 14 -19.03 -19.92 -6.22
N ALA A 15 -18.28 -19.62 -7.28
CA ALA A 15 -16.85 -19.35 -7.17
C ALA A 15 -16.69 -18.07 -6.33
N MET A 16 -16.27 -18.21 -5.06
CA MET A 16 -15.87 -17.07 -4.26
C MET A 16 -14.58 -16.51 -4.88
N PRO A 17 -14.49 -15.20 -5.17
CA PRO A 17 -13.23 -14.63 -5.61
C PRO A 17 -12.19 -14.86 -4.49
N ALA A 18 -10.99 -15.29 -4.85
CA ALA A 18 -9.89 -15.41 -3.91
C ALA A 18 -9.26 -14.03 -3.70
N ALA A 19 -8.87 -13.73 -2.47
CA ALA A 19 -8.13 -12.51 -2.20
C ALA A 19 -6.74 -12.62 -2.84
N HIS A 20 -6.36 -11.65 -3.67
CA HIS A 20 -5.05 -11.62 -4.34
C HIS A 20 -4.22 -10.44 -3.82
N ALA A 21 -2.91 -10.67 -3.67
CA ALA A 21 -1.96 -9.63 -3.29
C ALA A 21 -1.63 -8.74 -4.50
N ASP A 22 -1.60 -7.43 -4.31
CA ASP A 22 -1.37 -6.46 -5.37
C ASP A 22 -0.37 -5.39 -4.91
N ILE A 23 0.21 -4.65 -5.86
CA ILE A 23 1.25 -3.64 -5.61
C ILE A 23 0.76 -2.30 -6.15
N LEU A 24 0.67 -1.29 -5.28
CA LEU A 24 0.25 0.06 -5.67
C LEU A 24 1.42 0.97 -5.98
N PHE A 25 2.59 0.68 -5.43
CA PHE A 25 3.81 1.44 -5.63
C PHE A 25 5.01 0.49 -5.50
N ASP A 26 5.97 0.52 -6.42
CA ASP A 26 7.24 -0.20 -6.29
C ASP A 26 8.34 0.37 -7.20
N ASN A 27 9.45 0.77 -6.58
CA ASN A 27 10.74 1.09 -7.22
C ASN A 27 11.94 0.50 -6.45
N LEU A 28 11.75 -0.56 -5.64
CA LEU A 28 12.85 -1.14 -4.84
C LEU A 28 13.95 -1.74 -5.71
N ALA A 29 13.62 -2.19 -6.92
CA ALA A 29 14.57 -2.75 -7.87
C ALA A 29 15.32 -1.69 -8.71
N ALA A 30 14.93 -0.41 -8.62
CA ALA A 30 15.58 0.66 -9.36
C ALA A 30 17.01 0.91 -8.86
N SER A 31 17.88 1.43 -9.73
CA SER A 31 19.20 1.89 -9.32
C SER A 31 19.07 3.05 -8.34
N ARG A 32 19.82 2.97 -7.23
CA ARG A 32 19.93 4.06 -6.27
C ARG A 32 20.74 5.20 -6.88
N ASP A 33 20.17 6.39 -6.86
CA ASP A 33 20.86 7.61 -7.30
C ASP A 33 21.40 8.40 -6.10
N GLY A 34 20.75 8.27 -4.93
CA GLY A 34 21.21 8.87 -3.68
C GLY A 34 20.33 8.51 -2.49
N SER A 35 20.46 9.28 -1.42
CA SER A 35 19.70 9.12 -0.18
C SER A 35 19.54 10.44 0.56
N ASP A 36 18.52 10.51 1.40
CA ASP A 36 18.29 11.65 2.30
C ASP A 36 18.28 11.20 3.78
N PRO A 37 18.92 11.97 4.68
CA PRO A 37 18.93 11.67 6.11
C PRO A 37 17.59 12.02 6.77
N LEU A 38 16.99 11.06 7.48
CA LEU A 38 15.71 11.24 8.18
C LEU A 38 15.75 12.36 9.22
N LEU A 39 16.86 12.50 9.96
CA LEU A 39 16.93 13.47 11.05
C LEU A 39 17.01 14.92 10.55
N SER A 40 17.74 15.15 9.45
CA SER A 40 17.99 16.50 8.95
C SER A 40 16.91 16.96 7.98
N TYR A 41 16.39 16.06 7.15
CA TYR A 41 15.42 16.39 6.09
C TYR A 41 14.01 15.93 6.44
N GLY A 42 13.84 15.19 7.54
CA GLY A 42 12.56 14.59 7.91
C GLY A 42 11.47 15.58 8.35
N PRO A 43 10.21 15.12 8.41
CA PRO A 43 9.78 13.78 8.00
C PRO A 43 9.91 13.61 6.48
N LEU A 44 10.32 12.41 6.05
CA LEU A 44 10.39 12.06 4.63
C LEU A 44 9.13 11.26 4.28
N ALA A 45 8.58 11.46 3.09
CA ALA A 45 7.43 10.69 2.66
C ALA A 45 7.37 10.51 1.14
N ASP A 46 6.74 9.42 0.71
CA ASP A 46 6.35 9.21 -0.68
C ASP A 46 4.85 8.91 -0.76
N SER A 47 4.23 9.42 -1.82
CA SER A 47 2.81 9.25 -2.06
C SER A 47 2.54 8.02 -2.91
N PHE A 48 1.40 7.39 -2.68
CA PHE A 48 0.83 6.40 -3.59
C PHE A 48 -0.66 6.66 -3.75
N ARG A 49 -1.23 6.21 -4.87
CA ARG A 49 -2.64 6.42 -5.18
C ARG A 49 -3.34 5.08 -5.38
N THR A 50 -4.48 4.90 -4.71
CA THR A 50 -5.37 3.78 -5.00
C THR A 50 -6.10 4.02 -6.33
N GLY A 51 -6.34 2.95 -7.08
CA GLY A 51 -7.21 3.00 -8.25
C GLY A 51 -8.69 2.97 -7.87
N ALA A 52 -9.55 2.74 -8.87
CA ALA A 52 -11.01 2.68 -8.71
C ALA A 52 -11.50 1.49 -7.86
N GLN A 53 -10.64 0.51 -7.59
CA GLN A 53 -11.00 -0.64 -6.76
C GLN A 53 -11.15 -0.24 -5.29
N ALA A 54 -12.35 -0.44 -4.75
CA ALA A 54 -12.62 -0.23 -3.33
C ALA A 54 -12.18 -1.44 -2.49
N GLY A 55 -12.00 -1.21 -1.18
CA GLY A 55 -11.77 -2.29 -0.22
C GLY A 55 -10.37 -2.89 -0.23
N LEU A 56 -9.40 -2.22 -0.86
CA LEU A 56 -8.00 -2.59 -0.78
C LEU A 56 -7.53 -2.55 0.67
N VAL A 57 -6.89 -3.61 1.14
CA VAL A 57 -6.31 -3.66 2.49
C VAL A 57 -4.80 -3.52 2.39
N LEU A 58 -4.22 -2.56 3.11
CA LEU A 58 -2.76 -2.41 3.21
C LEU A 58 -2.19 -3.62 3.96
N THR A 59 -1.22 -4.30 3.35
CA THR A 59 -0.61 -5.52 3.92
C THR A 59 0.80 -5.29 4.41
N ARG A 60 1.61 -4.57 3.64
CA ARG A 60 2.98 -4.22 4.03
C ARG A 60 3.50 -3.03 3.24
N VAL A 61 4.48 -2.38 3.84
CA VAL A 61 5.29 -1.32 3.28
C VAL A 61 6.75 -1.74 3.43
N THR A 62 7.54 -1.62 2.39
CA THR A 62 8.97 -1.94 2.44
C THR A 62 9.77 -0.73 2.00
N ALA A 63 10.68 -0.25 2.84
CA ALA A 63 11.54 0.90 2.55
C ALA A 63 13.00 0.46 2.45
N LEU A 64 13.76 1.08 1.56
CA LEU A 64 15.19 0.82 1.40
C LEU A 64 16.00 1.81 2.27
N LEU A 65 16.53 1.33 3.38
CA LEU A 65 17.16 2.16 4.42
C LEU A 65 18.59 1.73 4.70
N LYS A 66 19.40 2.67 5.17
CA LYS A 66 20.74 2.44 5.71
C LYS A 66 20.91 3.26 6.99
N ASN A 67 21.78 2.81 7.89
CA ASN A 67 22.27 3.59 9.00
C ASN A 67 23.71 4.02 8.73
N ASP A 68 23.95 5.32 8.67
CA ASP A 68 25.28 5.89 8.43
C ASP A 68 26.16 5.93 9.68
N SER A 69 25.61 5.61 10.86
CA SER A 69 26.39 5.50 12.10
C SER A 69 25.81 4.46 13.07
N ALA A 70 26.64 3.49 13.46
CA ALA A 70 26.29 2.54 14.51
C ALA A 70 26.20 3.20 15.92
N ASP A 71 26.80 4.37 16.08
CA ASP A 71 26.97 5.03 17.38
C ASP A 71 25.82 5.99 17.73
N VAL A 72 25.03 6.40 16.73
CA VAL A 72 23.87 7.29 16.91
C VAL A 72 22.58 6.46 16.90
N ILE A 73 22.11 6.10 18.10
CA ILE A 73 20.96 5.22 18.28
C ILE A 73 19.70 6.02 18.61
N GLY A 74 18.69 5.86 17.76
CA GLY A 74 17.37 6.43 17.94
C GLY A 74 16.38 5.78 16.99
N ASP A 75 15.17 5.55 17.48
CA ASP A 75 14.16 4.84 16.70
C ASP A 75 13.62 5.71 15.55
N LEU A 76 13.13 5.04 14.51
CA LEU A 76 12.28 5.63 13.48
C LEU A 76 10.85 5.11 13.63
N ARG A 77 9.90 5.89 13.11
CA ARG A 77 8.49 5.52 13.00
C ARG A 77 8.05 5.58 11.55
N VAL A 78 7.23 4.61 11.16
CA VAL A 78 6.57 4.57 9.85
C VAL A 78 5.07 4.76 10.04
N SER A 79 4.47 5.64 9.24
CA SER A 79 3.05 5.96 9.32
C SER A 79 2.38 6.05 7.95
N LEU A 80 1.12 5.64 7.91
CA LEU A 80 0.21 5.96 6.82
C LEU A 80 -0.43 7.31 7.14
N ARG A 81 -0.40 8.24 6.19
CA ARG A 81 -0.98 9.57 6.33
C ARG A 81 -1.98 9.85 5.21
N ALA A 82 -2.98 10.66 5.53
CA ALA A 82 -3.90 11.19 4.53
C ALA A 82 -3.14 12.11 3.57
N ASP A 83 -3.69 12.32 2.37
CA ASP A 83 -3.27 13.43 1.54
C ASP A 83 -3.73 14.76 2.13
N GLY A 84 -2.81 15.70 2.25
CA GLY A 84 -3.06 17.09 2.63
C GLY A 84 -2.83 17.99 1.42
N ALA A 85 -3.42 19.19 1.45
CA ALA A 85 -3.37 20.12 0.31
C ALA A 85 -1.95 20.49 -0.17
N SER A 86 -0.95 20.34 0.70
CA SER A 86 0.45 20.66 0.42
C SER A 86 1.41 19.57 0.92
N GLY A 87 0.98 18.30 0.91
CA GLY A 87 1.80 17.15 1.31
C GLY A 87 1.15 16.24 2.33
N PRO A 88 1.93 15.41 3.05
CA PRO A 88 1.39 14.47 4.02
C PRO A 88 0.51 15.14 5.08
N GLY A 89 -0.73 14.69 5.20
CA GLY A 89 -1.74 15.21 6.11
C GLY A 89 -1.75 14.54 7.49
N ALA A 90 -2.95 14.36 8.05
CA ALA A 90 -3.14 13.70 9.33
C ALA A 90 -2.64 12.25 9.31
N VAL A 91 -2.09 11.79 10.44
CA VAL A 91 -1.73 10.37 10.62
C VAL A 91 -3.01 9.55 10.67
N LEU A 92 -3.12 8.56 9.78
CA LEU A 92 -4.23 7.61 9.74
C LEU A 92 -3.91 6.33 10.51
N ALA A 93 -2.67 5.87 10.44
CA ALA A 93 -2.21 4.69 11.16
C ALA A 93 -0.69 4.70 11.39
N SER A 94 -0.26 4.03 12.46
CA SER A 94 1.14 3.63 12.64
C SER A 94 1.36 2.26 12.00
N LEU A 95 2.41 2.13 11.20
CA LEU A 95 2.78 0.90 10.49
C LEU A 95 3.90 0.14 11.20
N GLY A 96 4.60 0.80 12.12
CA GLY A 96 5.64 0.21 12.95
C GLY A 96 6.69 1.22 13.38
N SER A 97 7.62 0.72 14.19
CA SER A 97 8.85 1.41 14.56
C SER A 97 10.03 0.47 14.36
N LEU A 98 11.20 1.04 14.12
CA LEU A 98 12.45 0.30 13.96
C LEU A 98 13.56 1.03 14.70
N SER A 99 14.35 0.30 15.47
CA SER A 99 15.53 0.88 16.10
C SER A 99 16.63 1.07 15.06
N SER A 100 17.31 2.21 15.05
CA SER A 100 18.42 2.43 14.11
C SER A 100 19.55 1.41 14.30
N ALA A 101 19.70 0.83 15.50
CA ALA A 101 20.64 -0.25 15.76
C ALA A 101 20.34 -1.55 15.00
N ALA A 102 19.09 -1.75 14.54
CA ALA A 102 18.69 -2.88 13.71
C ALA A 102 18.82 -2.59 12.20
N VAL A 103 19.17 -1.35 11.83
CA VAL A 103 19.39 -0.96 10.44
C VAL A 103 20.85 -1.18 10.06
N SER A 104 21.06 -1.75 8.87
CA SER A 104 22.35 -2.10 8.31
C SER A 104 23.21 -0.86 8.13
N THR A 105 24.47 -0.98 8.57
CA THR A 105 25.50 0.04 8.35
C THR A 105 26.39 -0.26 7.15
N SER A 106 26.37 -1.49 6.62
CA SER A 106 27.24 -1.92 5.53
C SER A 106 26.76 -1.43 4.16
N ASP A 107 25.45 -1.51 3.92
CA ASP A 107 24.79 -1.00 2.72
C ASP A 107 23.29 -0.83 3.02
N PHE A 108 22.57 -0.24 2.09
CA PHE A 108 21.12 -0.17 2.11
C PHE A 108 20.49 -1.55 2.05
N ALA A 109 19.46 -1.75 2.87
CA ALA A 109 18.70 -2.98 2.94
C ALA A 109 17.19 -2.69 3.00
N ALA A 110 16.39 -3.66 2.57
CA ALA A 110 14.94 -3.55 2.56
C ALA A 110 14.38 -3.88 3.95
N TYR A 111 13.63 -2.95 4.53
CA TYR A 111 12.95 -3.10 5.82
C TYR A 111 11.45 -3.08 5.64
N THR A 112 10.79 -4.15 6.07
CA THR A 112 9.33 -4.33 5.90
C THR A 112 8.58 -4.01 7.19
N PHE A 113 7.52 -3.23 7.03
CA PHE A 113 6.58 -2.81 8.06
C PHE A 113 5.20 -3.32 7.69
N ALA A 114 4.54 -4.03 8.60
CA ALA A 114 3.20 -4.57 8.41
C ALA A 114 2.25 -3.94 9.43
N PRO A 115 1.06 -3.46 9.02
CA PRO A 115 0.06 -2.97 9.96
C PRO A 115 -0.29 -4.04 11.01
N SER A 116 -0.29 -3.66 12.29
CA SER A 116 -0.75 -4.54 13.38
C SER A 116 -2.27 -4.71 13.40
N THR A 117 -2.99 -3.82 12.72
CA THR A 117 -4.44 -3.85 12.54
C THR A 117 -4.79 -3.72 11.08
N ARG A 118 -5.94 -4.28 10.66
CA ARG A 118 -6.44 -4.13 9.30
C ARG A 118 -6.64 -2.65 8.95
N ILE A 119 -6.06 -2.21 7.84
CA ILE A 119 -6.26 -0.87 7.28
C ILE A 119 -6.89 -1.02 5.90
N THR A 120 -8.13 -0.57 5.75
CA THR A 120 -8.81 -0.52 4.45
C THR A 120 -8.62 0.86 3.83
N LEU A 121 -8.11 0.89 2.61
CA LEU A 121 -7.93 2.10 1.81
C LEU A 121 -9.18 2.39 1.00
N ALA A 122 -9.51 3.67 0.86
CA ALA A 122 -10.57 4.12 -0.02
C ALA A 122 -10.10 4.06 -1.48
N ALA A 123 -11.03 3.85 -2.41
CA ALA A 123 -10.76 3.96 -3.84
C ALA A 123 -10.39 5.39 -4.23
N ASP A 124 -9.67 5.55 -5.35
CA ASP A 124 -9.33 6.84 -5.96
C ASP A 124 -8.75 7.88 -4.98
N THR A 125 -7.99 7.42 -4.00
CA THR A 125 -7.48 8.24 -2.88
C THR A 125 -5.97 8.22 -2.85
N THR A 126 -5.37 9.40 -2.68
CA THR A 126 -3.93 9.54 -2.45
C THR A 126 -3.63 9.38 -0.97
N TYR A 127 -2.56 8.66 -0.67
CA TYR A 127 -2.03 8.45 0.66
C TYR A 127 -0.52 8.66 0.66
N TRP A 128 0.04 8.86 1.84
CA TRP A 128 1.48 9.03 2.02
C TRP A 128 2.01 7.98 2.99
N ILE A 129 3.14 7.38 2.64
CA ILE A 129 3.98 6.66 3.60
C ILE A 129 5.03 7.64 4.10
N ALA A 130 4.97 7.97 5.38
CA ALA A 130 5.95 8.84 6.02
C ALA A 130 6.85 8.05 6.95
N ILE A 131 8.15 8.33 6.87
CA ILE A 131 9.18 7.83 7.78
C ILE A 131 9.79 9.04 8.51
N GLU A 132 9.81 8.97 9.83
CA GLU A 132 10.30 10.06 10.67
C GLU A 132 11.23 9.52 11.76
N ALA A 133 12.27 10.29 12.09
CA ALA A 133 13.11 10.04 13.24
C ALA A 133 12.35 10.40 14.54
N VAL A 134 12.35 9.50 15.52
CA VAL A 134 11.74 9.72 16.84
C VAL A 134 12.77 10.25 17.85
N GLY A 135 14.06 10.05 17.57
CA GLY A 135 15.19 10.60 18.30
C GLY A 135 16.40 10.74 17.39
N PRO A 136 17.56 11.15 17.92
CA PRO A 136 18.79 11.24 17.13
C PRO A 136 19.12 9.90 16.47
N ASN A 137 19.22 9.88 15.14
CA ASN A 137 19.69 8.73 14.38
C ASN A 137 20.41 9.20 13.11
N ALA A 138 21.17 8.30 12.49
CA ALA A 138 21.84 8.53 11.21
C ALA A 138 21.17 7.70 10.09
N ILE A 139 19.86 7.52 10.16
CA ILE A 139 19.13 6.75 9.16
C ILE A 139 18.96 7.58 7.89
N GLU A 140 19.24 6.96 6.76
CA GLU A 140 18.98 7.50 5.45
C GLU A 140 17.95 6.67 4.68
N TRP A 141 17.13 7.35 3.88
CA TRP A 141 16.21 6.72 2.95
C TRP A 141 16.70 6.93 1.52
N SER A 142 16.90 5.83 0.81
CA SER A 142 17.32 5.81 -0.59
C SER A 142 16.27 6.44 -1.51
N TRP A 143 16.71 7.07 -2.60
CA TRP A 143 15.86 7.56 -3.69
C TRP A 143 16.45 7.22 -5.06
N SER A 144 15.59 7.24 -6.08
CA SER A 144 15.95 6.94 -7.47
C SER A 144 15.15 7.83 -8.43
N GLY A 145 15.79 8.36 -9.46
CA GLY A 145 15.14 9.08 -10.55
C GLY A 145 14.47 8.18 -11.59
N ASP A 146 14.55 6.85 -11.41
CA ASP A 146 13.83 5.89 -12.25
C ASP A 146 12.34 5.87 -11.89
N LEU A 147 11.52 6.30 -12.85
CA LEU A 147 10.07 6.39 -12.71
C LEU A 147 9.33 5.20 -13.32
N SER A 148 10.05 4.21 -13.87
CA SER A 148 9.47 3.06 -14.58
C SER A 148 8.74 2.07 -13.66
N GLY A 149 8.97 2.17 -12.35
CA GLY A 149 8.31 1.36 -11.33
C GLY A 149 6.80 1.58 -11.25
N THR A 150 6.10 0.58 -10.71
CA THR A 150 4.63 0.63 -10.59
C THR A 150 4.22 1.79 -9.69
N GLY A 151 3.26 2.62 -10.12
CA GLY A 151 2.74 3.72 -9.29
C GLY A 151 3.67 4.92 -9.08
N VAL A 152 4.89 4.89 -9.62
CA VAL A 152 5.95 5.85 -9.29
C VAL A 152 5.81 7.17 -10.04
N ALA A 153 5.64 7.13 -11.37
CA ALA A 153 5.66 8.31 -12.23
C ALA A 153 4.54 9.34 -11.93
N GLY A 154 3.41 8.88 -11.39
CA GLY A 154 2.25 9.73 -11.06
C GLY A 154 2.23 10.26 -9.63
N GLY A 155 3.26 9.95 -8.83
CA GLY A 155 3.36 10.34 -7.43
C GLY A 155 4.14 11.64 -7.20
N ALA A 156 4.22 11.98 -5.93
CA ALA A 156 5.06 13.02 -5.37
C ALA A 156 5.77 12.50 -4.11
N ASN A 157 6.94 13.07 -3.85
CA ASN A 157 7.67 12.89 -2.60
C ASN A 157 7.60 14.17 -1.76
N TYR A 158 7.95 14.03 -0.49
CA TYR A 158 7.98 15.11 0.48
C TYR A 158 9.22 14.96 1.35
N ASN A 159 9.90 16.06 1.60
CA ASN A 159 10.83 16.19 2.70
C ASN A 159 10.51 17.46 3.51
N GLY A 160 10.83 17.44 4.80
CA GLY A 160 10.52 18.51 5.74
C GLY A 160 11.23 19.84 5.44
N LEU A 161 12.30 19.83 4.64
CA LEU A 161 13.09 21.02 4.33
C LEU A 161 12.59 21.75 3.07
N PHE A 162 12.21 21.01 2.04
CA PHE A 162 11.86 21.51 0.71
C PHE A 162 10.38 21.34 0.38
N GLY A 163 9.63 20.59 1.19
CA GLY A 163 8.21 20.33 0.99
C GLY A 163 7.94 19.28 -0.07
N VAL A 164 6.79 19.41 -0.74
CA VAL A 164 6.33 18.46 -1.77
C VAL A 164 7.03 18.75 -3.10
N SER A 165 7.49 17.69 -3.74
CA SER A 165 7.95 17.71 -5.12
C SER A 165 7.31 16.57 -5.91
N ALA A 166 6.94 16.85 -7.17
CA ALA A 166 6.53 15.77 -8.07
C ALA A 166 7.71 14.81 -8.28
N ASN A 167 7.43 13.52 -8.42
CA ASN A 167 8.48 12.50 -8.61
C ASN A 167 9.31 12.76 -9.88
N THR A 168 8.71 13.40 -10.90
CA THR A 168 9.38 13.85 -12.12
C THR A 168 10.39 14.97 -11.92
N ALA A 169 10.36 15.68 -10.78
CA ALA A 169 11.22 16.82 -10.51
C ALA A 169 12.31 16.54 -9.46
N ALA A 170 12.06 15.65 -8.50
CA ALA A 170 12.94 15.49 -7.32
C ALA A 170 13.22 14.04 -6.91
N SER A 171 12.89 13.06 -7.76
CA SER A 171 13.11 11.63 -7.54
C SER A 171 12.29 11.02 -6.37
N PRO A 172 11.53 9.93 -6.60
CA PRO A 172 10.85 9.19 -5.54
C PRO A 172 11.81 8.51 -4.55
N TYR A 173 11.36 8.35 -3.31
CA TYR A 173 12.02 7.47 -2.35
C TYR A 173 11.81 6.01 -2.73
N GLN A 174 12.80 5.15 -2.42
CA GLN A 174 12.72 3.73 -2.76
C GLN A 174 11.85 2.98 -1.75
N LEU A 175 10.69 2.55 -2.24
CA LEU A 175 9.56 2.05 -1.48
C LEU A 175 8.78 0.99 -2.27
N SER A 176 8.17 0.05 -1.56
CA SER A 176 7.10 -0.80 -2.09
C SER A 176 5.88 -0.77 -1.17
N VAL A 177 4.69 -0.61 -1.75
CA VAL A 177 3.40 -0.60 -1.05
C VAL A 177 2.55 -1.75 -1.57
N ALA A 178 2.38 -2.76 -0.73
CA ALA A 178 1.62 -3.95 -1.08
C ALA A 178 0.26 -3.96 -0.39
N VAL A 179 -0.76 -4.30 -1.16
CA VAL A 179 -2.15 -4.39 -0.73
C VAL A 179 -2.72 -5.77 -1.04
N GLN A 180 -3.93 -6.02 -0.55
CA GLN A 180 -4.71 -7.20 -0.89
C GLN A 180 -6.12 -6.76 -1.23
N ALA A 181 -6.59 -7.20 -2.39
CA ALA A 181 -8.00 -7.02 -2.75
C ALA A 181 -8.86 -7.91 -1.85
N VAL A 182 -9.88 -7.33 -1.22
CA VAL A 182 -10.89 -8.10 -0.50
C VAL A 182 -11.99 -8.45 -1.50
N PRO A 183 -12.23 -9.75 -1.78
CA PRO A 183 -13.32 -10.20 -2.62
C PRO A 183 -14.64 -9.56 -2.19
N GLU A 184 -15.40 -9.01 -3.14
CA GLU A 184 -16.76 -8.58 -2.84
C GLU A 184 -17.53 -9.77 -2.26
N PRO A 185 -18.28 -9.58 -1.17
CA PRO A 185 -18.95 -10.70 -0.53
C PRO A 185 -19.87 -11.39 -1.54
N ALA A 186 -19.92 -12.72 -1.48
CA ALA A 186 -20.75 -13.55 -2.35
C ALA A 186 -22.26 -13.20 -2.32
N SER A 187 -22.69 -12.27 -1.47
CA SER A 187 -24.03 -11.70 -1.45
C SER A 187 -24.44 -11.07 -2.79
N LEU A 188 -23.54 -10.42 -3.53
CA LEU A 188 -23.86 -9.90 -4.86
C LEU A 188 -24.06 -11.02 -5.88
N ALA A 189 -23.20 -12.05 -5.84
CA ALA A 189 -23.36 -13.24 -6.66
C ALA A 189 -24.65 -14.01 -6.32
N LEU A 190 -25.01 -14.10 -5.04
CA LEU A 190 -26.27 -14.71 -4.58
C LEU A 190 -27.49 -13.86 -4.94
N MET A 191 -27.40 -12.54 -4.92
CA MET A 191 -28.47 -11.65 -5.35
C MET A 191 -28.73 -11.80 -6.85
N LEU A 192 -27.69 -11.76 -7.67
CA LEU A 192 -27.80 -11.95 -9.12
C LEU A 192 -28.26 -13.36 -9.48
N GLY A 193 -27.69 -14.38 -8.81
CA GLY A 193 -28.13 -15.77 -8.95
C GLY A 193 -29.59 -15.97 -8.54
N GLY A 194 -30.01 -15.38 -7.42
CA GLY A 194 -31.37 -15.43 -6.92
C GLY A 194 -32.37 -14.75 -7.87
N LEU A 195 -32.05 -13.57 -8.38
CA LEU A 195 -32.87 -12.88 -9.38
C LEU A 195 -32.99 -13.69 -10.68
N GLY A 196 -31.88 -14.30 -11.13
CA GLY A 196 -31.86 -15.19 -12.29
C GLY A 196 -32.78 -16.40 -12.11
N LEU A 197 -32.74 -17.04 -10.94
CA LEU A 197 -33.61 -18.17 -10.60
C LEU A 197 -35.09 -17.77 -10.55
N VAL A 198 -35.43 -16.61 -9.96
CA VAL A 198 -36.80 -16.10 -9.92
C VAL A 198 -37.32 -15.79 -11.33
N ALA A 199 -36.50 -15.17 -12.18
CA ALA A 199 -36.87 -14.87 -13.57
C ALA A 199 -37.09 -16.15 -14.40
N ALA A 200 -36.23 -17.16 -14.22
CA ALA A 200 -36.37 -18.47 -14.86
C ALA A 200 -37.63 -19.22 -14.39
N ALA A 201 -37.95 -19.14 -13.09
CA ALA A 201 -39.16 -19.74 -12.52
C ALA A 201 -40.44 -19.04 -13.03
N ARG A 202 -40.40 -17.73 -13.26
CA ARG A 202 -41.54 -16.96 -13.82
C ARG A 202 -41.81 -17.24 -15.29
N ARG A 203 -40.78 -17.52 -16.10
CA ARG A 203 -40.93 -17.88 -17.53
C ARG A 203 -41.48 -19.30 -17.76
N ARG A 204 -41.48 -20.15 -16.73
CA ARG A 204 -41.96 -21.54 -16.79
C ARG A 204 -43.39 -21.72 -16.28
N ARG A 205 -44.04 -20.64 -15.84
CA ARG A 205 -45.47 -20.59 -15.52
C ARG A 205 -46.21 -19.94 -16.67
#